data_AF-A0A8T2RID9-F1
#
_entry.id   AF-A0A8T2RID9-F1
#
_cell.length_a   1.000
_cell.length_b   1.000
_cell.length_c   1.000
_cell.angle_alpha   90.00
_cell.angle_beta   90.00
_cell.angle_gamma   90.00
#
_symmetry.space_group_name_H-M   'P 1'
#
loop_
_entity.id
_entity.type
_entity.pdbx_description
1 polymer ?
#
loop_
_entity_poly.entity_id
_entity_poly.type
_entity_poly.pdbx_seq_one_letter_code
_entity_poly.pdbx_strand_id
1 'polypeptide(L)'
;MLRRRHFFASCVINNCLYVAGGECEGIQRSLRSAEMFDPNKNKWCFISDMSTAMVPLIGVVYRGKWFVKGLGAHRQVMSEMYSPATNHWSPIFDGMVAGWRNPCTSLNGSLYALDCPDGCRLRVFDHVAGLWNKSVDSKLHLGNSQALEAAAMVPLGGKLCVVRNNLSMVLVDVANSNSSAQLWETIGGKGHFKSVFSNLWSNISGRNKQTSHVVHCQVLQA
;
A
#
# COMPACT_ATOMS: atom_id res chain seq x y z
N MET A 1 20.54 -4.46 -3.92
CA MET A 1 20.44 -3.11 -4.49
C MET A 1 21.84 -2.61 -4.82
N LEU A 2 21.99 -1.86 -5.91
CA LEU A 2 23.21 -1.26 -6.43
C LEU A 2 23.54 0.06 -5.74
N ARG A 3 22.52 0.85 -5.37
CA ARG A 3 22.69 2.10 -4.61
C ARG A 3 22.09 1.96 -3.21
N ARG A 4 22.85 2.35 -2.19
CA ARG A 4 22.35 2.47 -0.81
C ARG A 4 21.25 3.52 -0.77
N ARG A 5 20.14 3.20 -0.11
CA ARG A 5 18.98 4.08 -0.01
C ARG A 5 18.17 3.79 1.25
N HIS A 6 17.46 4.79 1.75
CA HIS A 6 16.42 4.69 2.78
C HIS A 6 15.22 5.55 2.37
N PHE A 7 14.07 5.40 3.04
CA PHE A 7 12.82 6.09 2.68
C PHE A 7 12.41 5.97 1.20
N PHE A 8 12.67 4.82 0.58
CA PHE A 8 12.35 4.55 -0.82
C PHE A 8 10.99 3.85 -0.97
N ALA A 9 10.35 3.99 -2.13
CA ALA A 9 9.20 3.16 -2.47
C ALA A 9 9.67 1.79 -2.97
N SER A 10 8.88 0.76 -2.72
CA SER A 10 9.06 -0.56 -3.31
C SER A 10 7.74 -1.14 -3.82
N CYS A 11 7.82 -2.02 -4.80
CA CYS A 11 6.67 -2.81 -5.27
C CYS A 11 7.12 -4.08 -5.98
N VAL A 12 6.17 -4.97 -6.27
CA VAL A 12 6.38 -6.14 -7.12
C VAL A 12 5.57 -6.00 -8.40
N ILE A 13 6.22 -6.13 -9.55
CA ILE A 13 5.56 -6.17 -10.86
C ILE A 13 6.18 -7.30 -11.67
N ASN A 14 5.35 -8.17 -12.28
CA ASN A 14 5.81 -9.29 -13.09
C ASN A 14 6.90 -10.12 -12.39
N ASN A 15 6.66 -10.44 -11.11
CA ASN A 15 7.56 -11.21 -10.26
C ASN A 15 8.96 -10.60 -10.03
N CYS A 16 9.15 -9.32 -10.34
CA CYS A 16 10.38 -8.59 -10.06
C CYS A 16 10.14 -7.55 -8.96
N LEU A 17 11.12 -7.37 -8.07
CA LEU A 17 11.08 -6.35 -7.03
C LEU A 17 11.62 -5.03 -7.59
N TYR A 18 10.89 -3.95 -7.40
CA TYR A 18 11.29 -2.61 -7.82
C TYR A 18 11.52 -1.73 -6.61
N VAL A 19 12.50 -0.83 -6.69
CA VAL A 19 12.74 0.23 -5.72
C VAL A 19 12.98 1.56 -6.43
N ALA A 20 12.47 2.66 -5.89
CA ALA A 20 12.57 3.97 -6.53
C ALA A 20 12.64 5.10 -5.49
N GLY A 21 13.36 6.16 -5.86
CA GLY A 21 13.54 7.34 -5.03
C GLY A 21 14.22 7.05 -3.70
N GLY A 22 13.86 7.85 -2.70
CA GLY A 22 14.39 7.79 -1.35
C GLY A 22 15.64 8.65 -1.20
N GLU A 23 16.39 8.38 -0.13
CA GLU A 23 17.55 9.18 0.25
C GLU A 23 18.81 8.34 0.39
N CYS A 24 19.97 8.94 0.16
CA CYS A 24 21.26 8.37 0.48
C CYS A 24 22.13 9.36 1.28
N GLU A 25 23.11 8.83 2.00
CA GLU A 25 24.10 9.66 2.69
C GLU A 25 24.96 10.44 1.69
N GLY A 26 25.37 11.67 2.05
CA GLY A 26 26.24 12.53 1.25
C GLY A 26 25.60 13.83 0.77
N ILE A 27 26.22 14.44 -0.25
CA ILE A 27 25.84 15.76 -0.79
C ILE A 27 24.49 15.71 -1.52
N GLN A 28 24.23 14.64 -2.27
CA GLN A 28 22.97 14.44 -2.98
C GLN A 28 22.03 13.58 -2.13
N ARG A 29 21.27 14.23 -1.24
CA ARG A 29 20.42 13.52 -0.28
C ARG A 29 19.28 12.76 -0.94
N SER A 30 18.57 13.35 -1.91
CA SER A 30 17.42 12.72 -2.56
C SER A 30 17.79 12.04 -3.88
N LEU A 31 17.24 10.86 -4.11
CA LEU A 31 17.52 10.02 -5.27
C LEU A 31 16.42 10.13 -6.32
N ARG A 32 16.82 10.16 -7.59
CA ARG A 32 15.93 9.90 -8.74
C ARG A 32 16.05 8.47 -9.28
N SER A 33 17.09 7.76 -8.88
CA SER A 33 17.41 6.44 -9.40
C SER A 33 16.39 5.39 -8.98
N ALA A 34 16.00 4.53 -9.91
CA ALA A 34 15.19 3.35 -9.65
C ALA A 34 15.92 2.08 -10.09
N GLU A 35 15.63 0.97 -9.41
CA GLU A 35 16.29 -0.32 -9.65
C GLU A 35 15.26 -1.44 -9.61
N MET A 36 15.55 -2.50 -10.34
CA MET A 36 14.76 -3.72 -10.39
C MET A 36 15.64 -4.92 -10.03
N PHE A 37 15.12 -5.82 -9.20
CA PHE A 37 15.66 -7.13 -8.95
C PHE A 37 14.85 -8.18 -9.69
N ASP A 38 15.52 -8.91 -10.57
CA ASP A 38 14.98 -10.10 -11.23
C ASP A 38 15.44 -11.34 -10.43
N PRO A 39 14.54 -12.02 -9.70
CA PRO A 39 14.90 -13.18 -8.89
C PRO A 39 15.38 -14.36 -9.75
N ASN A 40 14.94 -14.48 -11.01
CA ASN A 40 15.38 -15.56 -11.90
C ASN A 40 16.84 -15.39 -12.32
N LYS A 41 17.31 -14.15 -12.41
CA LYS A 41 18.71 -13.80 -12.72
C LYS A 41 19.54 -13.56 -11.47
N ASN A 42 18.89 -13.55 -10.30
CA ASN A 42 19.46 -13.17 -9.01
C ASN A 42 20.29 -11.87 -9.11
N LYS A 43 19.74 -10.85 -9.79
CA LYS A 43 20.50 -9.64 -10.12
C LYS A 43 19.67 -8.37 -10.01
N TRP A 44 20.28 -7.34 -9.45
CA TRP A 44 19.81 -5.97 -9.50
C TRP A 44 20.31 -5.26 -10.76
N CYS A 45 19.43 -4.51 -11.41
CA CYS A 45 19.74 -3.66 -12.55
C CYS A 45 19.13 -2.27 -12.33
N PHE A 46 19.80 -1.23 -12.81
CA PHE A 46 19.17 0.08 -12.95
C PHE A 46 18.06 0.02 -13.99
N ILE A 47 16.97 0.70 -13.70
CA ILE A 47 15.94 1.05 -14.68
C ILE A 47 16.00 2.55 -14.94
N SER A 48 15.13 3.07 -15.80
CA SER A 48 15.09 4.51 -16.06
C SER A 48 14.93 5.31 -14.76
N ASP A 49 15.66 6.43 -14.70
CA ASP A 49 15.54 7.38 -13.62
C ASP A 49 14.16 8.04 -13.65
N MET A 50 13.63 8.37 -12.46
CA MET A 50 12.51 9.29 -12.31
C MET A 50 12.89 10.67 -12.87
N SER A 51 11.88 11.45 -13.26
CA SER A 51 12.09 12.80 -13.77
C SER A 51 12.73 13.71 -12.72
N THR A 52 12.33 13.54 -11.44
CA THR A 52 12.79 14.36 -10.33
C THR A 52 13.13 13.48 -9.14
N ALA A 53 14.14 13.87 -8.36
CA ALA A 53 14.43 13.19 -7.10
C ALA A 53 13.29 13.44 -6.10
N MET A 54 12.74 12.37 -5.51
CA MET A 54 11.71 12.46 -4.48
C MET A 54 11.93 11.43 -3.38
N VAL A 55 11.45 11.75 -2.18
CA VAL A 55 11.23 10.81 -1.08
C VAL A 55 9.79 10.31 -1.18
N PRO A 56 9.54 9.06 -1.60
CA PRO A 56 8.20 8.53 -1.70
C PRO A 56 7.51 8.43 -0.33
N LEU A 57 6.23 8.79 -0.32
CA LEU A 57 5.36 8.61 0.85
C LEU A 57 4.41 7.44 0.62
N ILE A 58 3.89 7.30 -0.61
CA ILE A 58 2.88 6.32 -0.97
C ILE A 58 3.17 5.75 -2.36
N GLY A 59 2.86 4.46 -2.56
CA GLY A 59 3.16 3.72 -3.79
C GLY A 59 2.09 2.66 -4.05
N VAL A 60 1.66 2.49 -5.30
CA VAL A 60 0.70 1.44 -5.66
C VAL A 60 0.94 0.92 -7.08
N VAL A 61 0.78 -0.38 -7.26
CA VAL A 61 0.74 -1.01 -8.59
C VAL A 61 -0.71 -1.07 -9.04
N TYR A 62 -1.01 -0.43 -10.17
CA TYR A 62 -2.34 -0.41 -10.75
C TYR A 62 -2.24 -0.61 -12.27
N ARG A 63 -3.00 -1.59 -12.78
CA ARG A 63 -3.02 -1.97 -14.20
C ARG A 63 -1.62 -2.16 -14.81
N GLY A 64 -0.74 -2.83 -14.07
CA GLY A 64 0.63 -3.15 -14.50
C GLY A 64 1.61 -1.97 -14.51
N LYS A 65 1.19 -0.80 -14.03
CA LYS A 65 2.05 0.39 -13.90
C LYS A 65 2.25 0.72 -12.43
N TRP A 66 3.40 1.30 -12.11
CA TRP A 66 3.72 1.69 -10.74
C TRP A 66 3.53 3.18 -10.56
N PHE A 67 2.68 3.55 -9.63
CA PHE A 67 2.42 4.93 -9.27
C PHE A 67 3.10 5.23 -7.95
N VAL A 68 3.82 6.34 -7.88
CA VAL A 68 4.53 6.78 -6.69
C VAL A 68 4.24 8.26 -6.45
N LYS A 69 3.93 8.61 -5.20
CA LYS A 69 3.71 9.99 -4.76
C LYS A 69 4.57 10.27 -3.53
N GLY A 70 5.22 11.42 -3.53
CA GLY A 70 6.22 11.77 -2.53
C GLY A 70 6.50 13.26 -2.48
N LEU A 71 7.61 13.60 -1.81
CA LEU A 71 8.09 14.97 -1.66
C LEU A 71 9.38 15.16 -2.45
N GLY A 72 9.41 16.21 -3.28
CA GLY A 72 10.63 16.67 -3.95
C GLY A 72 11.54 17.48 -3.02
N ALA A 73 12.66 17.96 -3.56
CA ALA A 73 13.68 18.70 -2.80
C ALA A 73 13.18 19.98 -2.11
N HIS A 74 12.15 20.65 -2.65
CA HIS A 74 11.54 21.85 -2.05
C HIS A 74 10.25 21.51 -1.29
N ARG A 75 10.08 20.24 -0.89
CA ARG A 75 8.89 19.73 -0.18
C ARG A 75 7.58 19.88 -0.96
N GLN A 76 7.65 20.10 -2.26
CA GLN A 76 6.49 20.03 -3.15
C GLN A 76 6.02 18.58 -3.29
N VAL A 77 4.71 18.37 -3.30
CA VAL A 77 4.14 17.06 -3.57
C VAL A 77 4.32 16.74 -5.05
N MET A 78 4.96 15.61 -5.33
CA MET A 78 5.22 15.13 -6.69
C MET A 78 4.62 13.75 -6.88
N SER A 79 4.29 13.40 -8.12
CA SER A 79 3.82 12.07 -8.44
C SER A 79 4.29 11.66 -9.82
N GLU A 80 4.77 10.42 -9.91
CA GLU A 80 5.25 9.84 -11.15
C GLU A 80 4.69 8.44 -11.33
N MET A 81 4.55 8.03 -12.59
CA MET A 81 4.14 6.70 -13.00
C MET A 81 5.28 6.05 -13.79
N TYR A 82 5.68 4.84 -13.39
CA TYR A 82 6.56 3.99 -14.16
C TYR A 82 5.77 2.99 -15.00
N SER A 83 6.15 2.91 -16.28
CA SER A 83 5.67 1.91 -17.23
C SER A 83 6.80 0.89 -17.49
N PRO A 84 6.68 -0.35 -16.98
CA PRO A 84 7.68 -1.40 -17.24
C PRO A 84 7.83 -1.74 -18.72
N ALA A 85 6.75 -1.66 -19.50
CA ALA A 85 6.74 -1.99 -20.92
C ALA A 85 7.64 -1.05 -21.76
N THR A 86 7.77 0.20 -21.33
CA THR A 86 8.58 1.22 -22.01
C THR A 86 9.82 1.61 -21.23
N ASN A 87 10.03 1.02 -20.04
CA ASN A 87 11.04 1.42 -19.08
C ASN A 87 11.11 2.96 -18.94
N HIS A 88 9.98 3.59 -18.60
CA HIS A 88 9.91 5.05 -18.57
C HIS A 88 9.05 5.55 -17.41
N TRP A 89 9.49 6.67 -16.82
CA TRP A 89 8.75 7.42 -15.81
C TRP A 89 8.12 8.66 -16.44
N SER A 90 6.86 8.92 -16.11
CA SER A 90 6.17 10.14 -16.51
C SER A 90 5.53 10.83 -15.30
N PRO A 91 5.61 12.17 -15.20
CA PRO A 91 4.87 12.91 -14.19
C PRO A 91 3.36 12.76 -14.40
N ILE A 92 2.60 12.74 -13.30
CA ILE A 92 1.15 12.54 -13.32
C ILE A 92 0.46 13.53 -12.38
N PHE A 93 -0.66 14.08 -12.83
CA PHE A 93 -1.40 15.14 -12.11
C PHE A 93 -2.92 14.94 -12.19
N ASP A 94 -3.37 13.75 -12.58
CA ASP A 94 -4.79 13.46 -12.78
C ASP A 94 -5.56 13.29 -11.46
N GLY A 95 -6.87 13.07 -11.59
CA GLY A 95 -7.77 12.87 -10.45
C GLY A 95 -7.43 11.63 -9.62
N MET A 96 -6.71 10.64 -10.17
CA MET A 96 -6.25 9.47 -9.42
C MET A 96 -5.34 9.94 -8.30
N VAL A 97 -4.30 10.70 -8.65
CA VAL A 97 -3.28 11.19 -7.72
C VAL A 97 -3.81 12.24 -6.76
N ALA A 98 -4.71 13.11 -7.25
CA ALA A 98 -5.29 14.18 -6.44
C ALA A 98 -6.14 13.62 -5.28
N GLY A 99 -6.93 12.58 -5.53
CA GLY A 99 -7.75 11.92 -4.51
C GLY A 99 -7.09 10.76 -3.78
N TRP A 100 -5.83 10.42 -4.12
CA TRP A 100 -5.13 9.27 -3.57
C TRP A 100 -4.83 9.42 -2.07
N ARG A 101 -5.31 8.47 -1.28
CA ARG A 101 -5.08 8.35 0.16
C ARG A 101 -4.51 6.97 0.52
N ASN A 102 -3.86 6.90 1.67
CA ASN A 102 -3.37 5.66 2.26
C ASN A 102 -4.25 5.22 3.45
N PRO A 103 -4.30 3.91 3.73
CA PRO A 103 -3.80 2.79 2.91
C PRO A 103 -4.57 2.61 1.59
N CYS A 104 -3.88 2.10 0.55
CA CYS A 104 -4.45 1.81 -0.77
C CYS A 104 -3.94 0.48 -1.33
N THR A 105 -4.72 -0.17 -2.19
CA THR A 105 -4.28 -1.36 -2.91
C THR A 105 -5.13 -1.64 -4.14
N SER A 106 -4.63 -2.46 -5.05
CA SER A 106 -5.40 -2.93 -6.20
C SER A 106 -5.87 -4.36 -5.99
N LEU A 107 -7.10 -4.64 -6.46
CA LEU A 107 -7.72 -5.95 -6.43
C LEU A 107 -8.61 -6.09 -7.67
N ASN A 108 -8.47 -7.20 -8.41
CA ASN A 108 -9.28 -7.53 -9.59
C ASN A 108 -9.36 -6.39 -10.63
N GLY A 109 -8.26 -5.66 -10.84
CA GLY A 109 -8.19 -4.56 -11.81
C GLY A 109 -8.78 -3.23 -11.34
N SER A 110 -9.32 -3.17 -10.13
CA SER A 110 -9.81 -1.96 -9.46
C SER A 110 -8.80 -1.45 -8.43
N LEU A 111 -8.78 -0.13 -8.21
CA LEU A 111 -7.94 0.52 -7.21
C LEU A 111 -8.82 1.01 -6.06
N TYR A 112 -8.46 0.62 -4.83
CA TYR A 112 -9.19 0.95 -3.61
C TYR A 112 -8.29 1.75 -2.66
N ALA A 113 -8.90 2.68 -1.94
CA ALA A 113 -8.26 3.43 -0.85
C ALA A 113 -9.19 3.51 0.35
N LEU A 114 -8.63 3.54 1.55
CA LEU A 114 -9.38 3.83 2.76
C LEU A 114 -9.72 5.32 2.82
N ASP A 115 -10.95 5.63 3.24
CA ASP A 115 -11.48 6.99 3.27
C ASP A 115 -11.64 7.53 4.70
N CYS A 116 -11.45 6.69 5.71
CA CYS A 116 -11.46 7.08 7.11
C CYS A 116 -10.35 6.37 7.92
N PRO A 117 -9.87 6.98 9.02
CA PRO A 117 -8.75 6.45 9.78
C PRO A 117 -9.00 5.06 10.37
N ASP A 118 -10.21 4.76 10.84
CA ASP A 118 -10.56 3.45 11.43
C ASP A 118 -10.72 2.33 10.38
N GLY A 119 -10.57 2.65 9.10
CA GLY A 119 -10.63 1.72 7.99
C GLY A 119 -12.00 1.09 7.73
N CYS A 120 -13.08 1.68 8.24
CA CYS A 120 -14.45 1.19 8.05
C CYS A 120 -15.13 1.74 6.79
N ARG A 121 -14.45 2.60 6.04
CA ARG A 121 -14.92 3.17 4.77
C ARG A 121 -13.83 3.10 3.71
N LEU A 122 -14.20 2.60 2.53
CA LEU A 122 -13.36 2.51 1.34
C LEU A 122 -13.91 3.42 0.25
N ARG A 123 -13.07 3.79 -0.71
CA ARG A 123 -13.46 4.36 -2.00
C ARG A 123 -12.78 3.60 -3.13
N VAL A 124 -13.40 3.63 -4.31
CA VAL A 124 -12.88 3.00 -5.52
C VAL A 124 -12.57 4.05 -6.57
N PHE A 125 -11.44 3.90 -7.26
CA PHE A 125 -11.09 4.78 -8.37
C PHE A 125 -11.78 4.33 -9.66
N ASP A 126 -12.57 5.23 -10.26
CA ASP A 126 -13.16 5.06 -11.58
C ASP A 126 -12.20 5.62 -12.64
N HIS A 127 -11.58 4.71 -13.38
CA HIS A 127 -10.61 5.06 -14.41
C HIS A 127 -11.24 5.68 -15.66
N VAL A 128 -12.53 5.47 -15.90
CA VAL A 128 -13.23 6.06 -17.06
C VAL A 128 -13.54 7.51 -16.76
N ALA A 129 -14.07 7.78 -15.56
CA ALA A 129 -14.36 9.14 -15.10
C ALA A 129 -13.10 9.90 -14.65
N GLY A 130 -12.01 9.20 -14.32
CA GLY A 130 -10.81 9.78 -13.74
C GLY A 130 -11.00 10.29 -12.31
N LEU A 131 -11.98 9.74 -11.58
CA LEU A 131 -12.42 10.24 -10.28
C LEU A 131 -12.58 9.11 -9.26
N TRP A 132 -12.41 9.44 -7.99
CA TRP A 132 -12.69 8.52 -6.88
C TRP A 132 -14.19 8.51 -6.58
N ASN A 133 -14.85 7.38 -6.85
CA ASN A 133 -16.28 7.21 -6.75
C ASN A 133 -16.69 6.41 -5.50
N LYS A 134 -18.00 6.11 -5.41
CA LYS A 134 -18.76 5.48 -4.31
C LYS A 134 -17.95 4.83 -3.19
N SER A 135 -18.32 5.15 -1.96
CA SER A 135 -17.75 4.55 -0.77
C SER A 135 -18.45 3.26 -0.36
N VAL A 136 -17.67 2.27 0.05
CA VAL A 136 -18.17 1.09 0.77
C VAL A 136 -18.01 1.38 2.25
N ASP A 137 -19.11 1.44 3.00
CA ASP A 137 -19.13 1.83 4.42
C ASP A 137 -19.71 0.70 5.28
N SER A 138 -18.98 0.31 6.33
CA SER A 138 -19.42 -0.69 7.32
C SER A 138 -20.57 -0.19 8.20
N LYS A 139 -20.79 1.13 8.28
CA LYS A 139 -21.67 1.84 9.22
C LYS A 139 -21.32 1.65 10.70
N LEU A 140 -20.47 0.68 11.02
CA LEU A 140 -19.95 0.39 12.37
C LEU A 140 -18.55 0.95 12.52
N HIS A 141 -18.47 2.25 12.82
CA HIS A 141 -17.21 2.91 13.14
C HIS A 141 -16.70 2.48 14.52
N LEU A 142 -15.38 2.29 14.62
CA LEU A 142 -14.75 1.77 15.84
C LEU A 142 -14.32 2.90 16.80
N GLY A 143 -14.41 4.15 16.35
CA GLY A 143 -14.02 5.35 17.09
C GLY A 143 -12.64 5.87 16.71
N ASN A 144 -12.16 6.87 17.44
CA ASN A 144 -10.98 7.68 17.06
C ASN A 144 -9.69 7.27 17.77
N SER A 145 -9.60 6.04 18.28
CA SER A 145 -8.38 5.57 18.94
C SER A 145 -7.29 5.28 17.90
N GLN A 146 -6.06 5.72 18.14
CA GLN A 146 -4.89 5.36 17.32
C GLN A 146 -4.68 3.84 17.19
N ALA A 147 -5.11 3.06 18.19
CA ALA A 147 -5.05 1.61 18.15
C ALA A 147 -5.98 1.02 17.07
N LEU A 148 -7.02 1.75 16.69
CA LEU A 148 -8.01 1.34 15.69
C LEU A 148 -7.73 1.92 14.31
N GLU A 149 -6.70 2.76 14.18
CA GLU A 149 -6.28 3.26 12.88
C GLU A 149 -5.83 2.11 11.98
N ALA A 150 -6.34 2.12 10.74
CA ALA A 150 -5.97 1.21 9.70
C ALA A 150 -4.55 1.52 9.22
N ALA A 151 -3.65 0.59 9.51
CA ALA A 151 -2.25 0.71 9.15
C ALA A 151 -1.96 0.16 7.75
N ALA A 152 -2.73 -0.83 7.31
CA ALA A 152 -2.58 -1.42 5.99
C ALA A 152 -3.89 -1.93 5.41
N MET A 153 -3.94 -2.00 4.08
CA MET A 153 -4.97 -2.69 3.32
C MET A 153 -4.32 -3.56 2.26
N VAL A 154 -4.62 -4.85 2.24
CA VAL A 154 -3.98 -5.82 1.35
C VAL A 154 -5.00 -6.77 0.71
N PRO A 155 -4.81 -7.22 -0.54
CA PRO A 155 -5.68 -8.21 -1.15
C PRO A 155 -5.40 -9.59 -0.55
N LEU A 156 -6.41 -10.26 -0.01
CA LEU A 156 -6.31 -11.58 0.61
C LEU A 156 -7.51 -12.45 0.21
N GLY A 157 -7.25 -13.59 -0.45
CA GLY A 157 -8.31 -14.54 -0.82
C GLY A 157 -9.42 -13.96 -1.69
N GLY A 158 -9.10 -13.01 -2.58
CA GLY A 158 -10.08 -12.32 -3.43
C GLY A 158 -10.90 -11.22 -2.73
N LYS A 159 -10.66 -10.97 -1.44
CA LYS A 159 -11.22 -9.88 -0.65
C LYS A 159 -10.15 -8.85 -0.29
N LEU A 160 -10.54 -7.70 0.23
CA LEU A 160 -9.60 -6.74 0.84
C LEU A 160 -9.49 -7.03 2.34
N CYS A 161 -8.29 -7.12 2.88
CA CYS A 161 -8.05 -7.23 4.32
C CYS A 161 -7.54 -5.89 4.85
N VAL A 162 -8.28 -5.31 5.79
CA VAL A 162 -7.87 -4.10 6.53
C VAL A 162 -7.23 -4.53 7.84
N VAL A 163 -5.97 -4.14 8.04
CA VAL A 163 -5.18 -4.42 9.24
C VAL A 163 -4.99 -3.13 10.04
N ARG A 164 -5.31 -3.18 11.33
CA ARG A 164 -5.22 -2.04 12.24
C ARG A 164 -4.02 -2.14 13.18
N ASN A 165 -3.68 -1.03 13.82
CA ASN A 165 -2.58 -0.97 14.80
C ASN A 165 -2.75 -1.94 15.99
N ASN A 166 -3.99 -2.24 16.39
CA ASN A 166 -4.28 -3.24 17.43
C ASN A 166 -4.23 -4.70 16.93
N LEU A 167 -3.75 -4.93 15.70
CA LEU A 167 -3.69 -6.22 15.02
C LEU A 167 -5.06 -6.85 14.71
N SER A 168 -6.15 -6.09 14.84
CA SER A 168 -7.43 -6.56 14.33
C SER A 168 -7.44 -6.54 12.80
N MET A 169 -8.09 -7.54 12.22
CA MET A 169 -8.17 -7.75 10.78
C MET A 169 -9.62 -7.92 10.36
N VAL A 170 -10.03 -7.19 9.33
CA VAL A 170 -11.37 -7.26 8.75
C VAL A 170 -11.26 -7.50 7.25
N LEU A 171 -11.93 -8.54 6.75
CA LEU A 171 -12.11 -8.81 5.34
C LEU A 171 -13.29 -8.02 4.79
N VAL A 172 -13.12 -7.50 3.57
CA VAL A 172 -14.12 -6.74 2.85
C VAL A 172 -14.36 -7.40 1.50
N ASP A 173 -15.57 -7.91 1.29
CA ASP A 173 -15.97 -8.51 0.02
C ASP A 173 -16.49 -7.45 -0.95
N VAL A 174 -15.58 -6.78 -1.66
CA VAL A 174 -15.94 -5.74 -2.62
C VAL A 174 -16.65 -6.26 -3.89
N ALA A 175 -16.75 -7.57 -4.09
CA ALA A 175 -17.44 -8.16 -5.25
C ALA A 175 -18.94 -8.34 -5.00
N ASN A 176 -19.34 -8.67 -3.77
CA ASN A 176 -20.73 -8.94 -3.39
C ASN A 176 -21.43 -7.72 -2.75
N SER A 177 -21.53 -6.61 -3.49
CA SER A 177 -22.10 -5.35 -2.98
C SER A 177 -23.62 -5.35 -2.74
N ASN A 178 -24.32 -6.47 -2.96
CA ASN A 178 -25.77 -6.57 -2.87
C ASN A 178 -26.33 -6.68 -1.44
N SER A 179 -25.50 -6.92 -0.40
CA SER A 179 -25.95 -6.81 1.00
C SER A 179 -24.86 -6.23 1.91
N SER A 180 -25.17 -5.15 2.63
CA SER A 180 -24.19 -4.45 3.49
C SER A 180 -23.74 -5.28 4.71
N ALA A 181 -24.49 -6.31 5.09
CA ALA A 181 -24.23 -7.12 6.28
C ALA A 181 -23.20 -8.24 6.06
N GLN A 182 -23.04 -8.75 4.83
CA GLN A 182 -22.03 -9.77 4.50
C GLN A 182 -20.72 -9.18 3.97
N LEU A 183 -20.64 -7.85 3.96
CA LEU A 183 -19.58 -7.11 3.30
C LEU A 183 -18.30 -7.02 4.12
N TRP A 184 -18.42 -7.04 5.45
CA TRP A 184 -17.30 -6.87 6.39
C TRP A 184 -17.28 -8.04 7.38
N GLU A 185 -16.17 -8.78 7.43
CA GLU A 185 -16.00 -9.97 8.26
C GLU A 185 -14.75 -9.84 9.12
N THR A 186 -14.88 -9.90 10.45
CA THR A 186 -13.72 -9.83 11.34
C THR A 186 -13.09 -11.21 11.48
N ILE A 187 -11.81 -11.34 11.09
CA ILE A 187 -11.10 -12.63 11.06
C ILE A 187 -9.93 -12.71 12.05
N GLY A 188 -9.61 -11.62 12.75
CA GLY A 188 -8.51 -11.61 13.72
C GLY A 188 -8.59 -10.44 14.69
N GLY A 189 -8.14 -10.67 15.93
CA GLY A 189 -8.11 -9.68 17.00
C GLY A 189 -8.01 -10.33 18.38
N LYS A 190 -7.63 -9.56 19.41
CA LYS A 190 -7.37 -10.04 20.80
C LYS A 190 -8.51 -10.84 21.48
N GLY A 191 -9.68 -10.95 20.86
CA GLY A 191 -10.83 -11.70 21.39
C GLY A 191 -11.26 -12.95 20.60
N HIS A 192 -10.70 -13.24 19.42
CA HIS A 192 -11.21 -14.30 18.52
C HIS A 192 -10.21 -15.39 18.13
N PHE A 193 -9.04 -15.47 18.77
CA PHE A 193 -8.14 -16.63 18.67
C PHE A 193 -8.68 -17.85 19.45
N LYS A 194 -9.81 -18.39 19.01
CA LYS A 194 -10.27 -19.73 19.34
C LYS A 194 -11.00 -20.30 18.11
N SER A 195 -10.26 -20.70 17.08
CA SER A 195 -10.61 -21.80 16.18
C SER A 195 -9.74 -21.77 14.91
N VAL A 196 -8.86 -22.77 14.82
CA VAL A 196 -8.43 -23.49 13.61
C VAL A 196 -7.29 -22.88 12.74
N PHE A 197 -6.15 -23.60 12.80
CA PHE A 197 -4.84 -23.47 12.13
C PHE A 197 -3.91 -22.33 12.54
N SER A 198 -3.48 -22.36 13.81
CA SER A 198 -2.24 -21.73 14.26
C SER A 198 -1.05 -22.68 14.07
N ASN A 199 -0.34 -22.56 12.95
CA ASN A 199 1.05 -23.02 12.82
C ASN A 199 1.81 -22.04 11.94
N LEU A 200 2.13 -20.88 12.51
CA LEU A 200 3.41 -20.16 12.50
C LEU A 200 3.12 -18.75 13.04
N TRP A 201 4.05 -18.19 13.81
CA TRP A 201 4.02 -16.88 14.49
C TRP A 201 3.54 -16.90 15.95
N SER A 202 4.37 -17.53 16.79
CA SER A 202 4.48 -17.20 18.21
C SER A 202 5.73 -16.36 18.47
N ASN A 203 5.51 -15.19 19.11
CA ASN A 203 6.47 -14.34 19.84
C ASN A 203 7.39 -13.50 18.93
N ILE A 204 7.47 -12.17 19.03
CA ILE A 204 7.72 -11.35 20.23
C ILE A 204 7.14 -9.93 20.03
N SER A 205 6.20 -9.52 20.87
CA SER A 205 6.14 -8.17 21.48
C SER A 205 5.21 -8.28 22.70
N GLY A 206 5.75 -8.46 23.91
CA GLY A 206 6.44 -7.39 24.62
C GLY A 206 5.42 -6.66 25.48
N ARG A 207 5.17 -7.20 26.68
CA ARG A 207 4.43 -6.52 27.77
C ARG A 207 5.15 -5.19 28.06
N ASN A 208 4.69 -4.10 27.46
CA ASN A 208 4.95 -2.75 27.90
C ASN A 208 3.88 -1.83 27.30
N LYS A 209 3.55 -0.73 27.99
CA LYS A 209 2.69 0.38 27.53
C LYS A 209 3.32 1.14 26.35
N GLN A 210 3.96 0.45 25.41
CA GLN A 210 4.43 1.00 24.16
C GLN A 210 3.29 0.89 23.14
N THR A 211 2.86 2.02 22.61
CA THR A 211 1.96 2.11 21.47
C THR A 211 2.65 1.43 20.28
N SER A 212 2.31 0.16 20.06
CA SER A 212 2.83 -0.59 18.91
C SER A 212 2.07 -0.16 17.67
N HIS A 213 2.78 0.19 16.60
CA HIS A 213 2.20 0.56 15.30
C HIS A 213 2.68 -0.41 14.24
N VAL A 214 1.77 -0.82 13.35
CA VAL A 214 2.13 -1.66 12.21
C VAL A 214 2.85 -0.79 11.19
N VAL A 215 4.11 -1.13 10.90
CA VAL A 215 4.96 -0.38 9.95
C VAL A 215 4.79 -0.91 8.52
N HIS A 216 4.50 -2.20 8.36
CA HIS A 216 4.33 -2.84 7.06
C HIS A 216 3.44 -4.09 7.16
N CYS A 217 2.69 -4.37 6.10
CA CYS A 217 1.90 -5.57 5.94
C CYS A 217 2.00 -6.05 4.49
N GLN A 218 2.23 -7.33 4.30
CA GLN A 218 2.28 -7.98 2.98
C GLN A 218 1.60 -9.34 3.06
N VAL A 219 1.04 -9.77 1.93
CA VAL A 219 0.50 -11.13 1.80
C VAL A 219 1.58 -12.00 1.17
N LEU A 220 1.94 -13.08 1.86
CA LEU A 220 2.84 -14.10 1.34
C LEU A 220 2.02 -15.12 0.56
N GLN A 221 2.33 -15.31 -0.71
CA GLN A 221 1.82 -16.46 -1.46
C GLN A 221 2.62 -17.69 -1.04
N ALA A 222 1.92 -18.75 -0.65
CA ALA A 222 2.48 -20.06 -0.32
C ALA A 222 2.71 -20.88 -1.59
#